data_AF-A0A1V4V5Y5-F1
#
_entry.id   AF-A0A1V4V5Y5-F1
#
_cell.length_a   1.000
_cell.length_b   1.000
_cell.length_c   1.000
_cell.angle_alpha   90.00
_cell.angle_beta   90.00
_cell.angle_gamma   90.00
#
_symmetry.space_group_name_H-M   'P 1'
#
loop_
_entity.id
_entity.type
_entity.pdbx_description
1 polymer ?
#
loop_
_entity_poly.entity_id
_entity_poly.type
_entity_poly.pdbx_seq_one_letter_code
_entity_poly.pdbx_strand_id
1 'polypeptide(L)'
;MKTSHEYMADLIDLEPGLLYGEDPRWLFRWGDRLVAFSIVFEVVRSEDGDYPYTVEAQIMARPEDIDEDVLASLEDWPADREAAVLSVYRQLGGIPFNVDAVQPPKSSCGMSSFVADSAIKQSSGMEVRHFRDQEEARRFIKDFYAVYAYVLAGFMDEILSSTLAAGGTGRDRLRCLLKDSYASRE
;
A
#
# COMPACT_ATOMS: atom_id res chain seq x y z
N MET A 1 -21.03 -21.49 16.25
CA MET A 1 -20.95 -21.14 14.81
C MET A 1 -20.23 -19.80 14.75
N LYS A 2 -18.90 -19.80 14.56
CA LYS A 2 -18.11 -18.57 14.46
C LYS A 2 -18.23 -18.06 13.03
N THR A 3 -18.80 -16.86 12.88
CA THR A 3 -18.98 -16.17 11.61
C THR A 3 -17.62 -15.81 11.02
N SER A 4 -17.44 -16.07 9.74
CA SER A 4 -16.20 -15.95 8.95
C SER A 4 -15.73 -14.50 8.70
N HIS A 5 -15.96 -13.57 9.63
CA HIS A 5 -15.69 -12.13 9.47
C HIS A 5 -14.31 -11.70 10.04
N GLU A 6 -13.50 -12.61 10.56
CA GLU A 6 -12.24 -12.29 11.28
C GLU A 6 -10.99 -12.18 10.37
N TYR A 7 -11.12 -12.10 9.04
CA TYR A 7 -9.98 -12.23 8.13
C TYR A 7 -9.73 -11.05 7.19
N MET A 8 -10.54 -10.01 7.22
CA MET A 8 -10.39 -8.87 6.30
C MET A 8 -9.62 -7.74 6.95
N ALA A 9 -8.71 -7.13 6.18
CA ALA A 9 -8.04 -5.91 6.57
C ALA A 9 -9.07 -4.78 6.78
N ASP A 10 -8.79 -3.91 7.75
CA ASP A 10 -9.57 -2.72 7.99
C ASP A 10 -9.28 -1.72 6.86
N LEU A 11 -10.31 -1.41 6.07
CA LEU A 11 -10.23 -0.47 4.96
C LEU A 11 -11.00 0.79 5.30
N ILE A 12 -10.31 1.92 5.21
CA ILE A 12 -10.82 3.25 5.50
C ILE A 12 -10.77 4.06 4.20
N ASP A 13 -11.89 4.65 3.82
CA ASP A 13 -11.95 5.61 2.71
C ASP A 13 -11.46 6.97 3.22
N LEU A 14 -10.22 7.35 2.91
CA LEU A 14 -9.66 8.64 3.33
C LEU A 14 -10.27 9.79 2.51
N GLU A 15 -10.35 9.61 1.19
CA GLU A 15 -10.87 10.59 0.22
C GLU A 15 -11.46 9.86 -0.99
N PRO A 16 -12.19 10.56 -1.89
CA PRO A 16 -12.65 9.97 -3.14
C PRO A 16 -11.50 9.39 -3.97
N GLY A 17 -11.40 8.05 -3.99
CA GLY A 17 -10.34 7.33 -4.70
C GLY A 17 -9.10 7.01 -3.88
N LEU A 18 -9.07 7.39 -2.61
CA LEU A 18 -7.94 7.13 -1.72
C LEU A 18 -8.40 6.23 -0.57
N LEU A 19 -7.87 5.02 -0.53
CA LEU A 19 -8.20 4.01 0.47
C LEU A 19 -6.96 3.69 1.29
N TYR A 20 -7.12 3.68 2.59
CA TYR A 20 -6.13 3.18 3.53
C TYR A 20 -6.51 1.77 3.97
N GLY A 21 -5.52 0.88 4.00
CA GLY A 21 -5.67 -0.47 4.49
C GLY A 21 -4.65 -0.80 5.57
N GLU A 22 -5.12 -1.46 6.61
CA GLU A 22 -4.26 -2.03 7.63
C GLU A 22 -4.81 -3.36 8.15
N ASP A 23 -3.91 -4.19 8.67
CA ASP A 23 -4.26 -5.41 9.37
C ASP A 23 -3.22 -5.64 10.47
N PRO A 24 -3.61 -6.09 11.68
CA PRO A 24 -2.66 -6.42 12.74
C PRO A 24 -1.62 -7.48 12.35
N ARG A 25 -1.90 -8.29 11.33
CA ARG A 25 -1.03 -9.35 10.80
C ARG A 25 -0.11 -8.86 9.69
N TRP A 26 -0.32 -7.65 9.16
CA TRP A 26 0.56 -7.03 8.19
C TRP A 26 1.79 -6.49 8.90
N LEU A 27 2.73 -7.42 9.10
CA LEU A 27 3.98 -7.19 9.79
C LEU A 27 5.13 -7.57 8.87
N PHE A 28 6.23 -6.84 8.96
CA PHE A 28 7.51 -7.20 8.35
C PHE A 28 8.62 -7.18 9.39
N ARG A 29 9.70 -7.90 9.10
CA ARG A 29 10.88 -7.94 9.97
C ARG A 29 11.73 -6.69 9.74
N TRP A 30 12.05 -5.98 10.81
CA TRP A 30 12.93 -4.82 10.81
C TRP A 30 14.02 -5.02 11.88
N GLY A 31 15.21 -5.47 11.47
CA GLY A 31 16.22 -5.95 12.42
C GLY A 31 15.63 -7.08 13.27
N ASP A 32 15.65 -6.91 14.59
CA ASP A 32 15.13 -7.92 15.54
C ASP A 32 13.63 -7.76 15.86
N ARG A 33 12.98 -6.67 15.44
CA ARG A 33 11.57 -6.38 15.72
C ARG A 33 10.65 -6.67 14.54
N LEU A 34 9.37 -6.87 14.83
CA LEU A 34 8.30 -6.83 13.83
C LEU A 34 7.71 -5.42 13.82
N VAL A 35 7.55 -4.85 12.63
CA VAL A 35 6.96 -3.53 12.42
C VAL A 35 5.69 -3.71 11.62
N ALA A 36 4.62 -3.06 12.06
CA ALA A 36 3.36 -3.07 11.35
C ALA A 36 3.44 -2.14 10.14
N PHE A 37 2.87 -2.56 9.02
CA PHE A 37 2.75 -1.72 7.84
C PHE A 37 1.29 -1.49 7.49
N SER A 38 1.07 -0.46 6.70
CA SER A 38 -0.21 -0.13 6.10
C SER A 38 -0.02 0.14 4.62
N ILE A 39 -1.11 0.13 3.87
CA ILE A 39 -1.09 0.38 2.43
C ILE A 39 -2.07 1.48 2.13
N VAL A 40 -1.64 2.46 1.35
CA VAL A 40 -2.54 3.40 0.70
C VAL A 40 -2.72 2.97 -0.75
N PHE A 41 -3.97 2.85 -1.18
CA PHE A 41 -4.38 2.61 -2.55
C PHE A 41 -5.00 3.88 -3.11
N GLU A 42 -4.39 4.43 -4.15
CA GLU A 42 -4.89 5.59 -4.87
C GLU A 42 -5.39 5.18 -6.25
N VAL A 43 -6.64 5.53 -6.55
CA VAL A 43 -7.22 5.36 -7.88
C VAL A 43 -6.83 6.55 -8.73
N VAL A 44 -5.89 6.34 -9.64
CA VAL A 44 -5.32 7.37 -10.51
C VAL A 44 -5.97 7.30 -11.88
N ARG A 45 -6.28 8.46 -12.46
CA ARG A 45 -6.81 8.56 -13.82
C ARG A 45 -5.68 8.87 -14.80
N SER A 46 -5.48 7.98 -15.76
CA SER A 46 -4.74 8.19 -17.00
C SER A 46 -5.62 8.90 -18.04
N GLU A 47 -5.00 9.68 -18.92
CA GLU A 47 -5.69 10.44 -19.97
C GLU A 47 -6.17 9.57 -21.16
N ASP A 48 -5.79 8.29 -21.22
CA ASP A 48 -5.96 7.46 -22.42
C ASP A 48 -6.86 6.21 -22.28
N GLY A 49 -7.86 6.11 -23.15
CA GLY A 49 -8.61 4.87 -23.48
C GLY A 49 -9.91 4.62 -22.70
N ASP A 50 -10.58 3.52 -23.03
CA ASP A 50 -11.87 3.10 -22.44
C ASP A 50 -11.78 2.64 -20.97
N TYR A 51 -10.55 2.40 -20.50
CA TYR A 51 -10.22 2.01 -19.13
C TYR A 51 -9.17 2.98 -18.58
N PRO A 52 -9.58 4.22 -18.24
CA PRO A 52 -8.64 5.28 -17.91
C PRO A 52 -8.16 5.23 -16.45
N TYR A 53 -8.65 4.33 -15.60
CA TYR A 53 -8.28 4.31 -14.18
C TYR A 53 -7.28 3.20 -13.87
N THR A 54 -6.29 3.45 -13.02
CA THR A 54 -5.36 2.45 -12.46
C THR A 54 -5.31 2.59 -10.94
N VAL A 55 -4.73 1.61 -10.25
CA VAL A 55 -4.50 1.69 -8.81
C VAL A 55 -3.00 1.77 -8.55
N GLU A 56 -2.58 2.86 -7.91
CA GLU A 56 -1.25 3.00 -7.35
C GLU A 56 -1.29 2.58 -5.88
N ALA A 57 -0.28 1.81 -5.45
CA ALA A 57 -0.20 1.32 -4.09
C ALA A 57 1.12 1.74 -3.45
N GLN A 58 1.04 2.20 -2.20
CA GLN A 58 2.21 2.60 -1.42
C GLN A 58 2.18 1.96 -0.05
N ILE A 59 3.28 1.34 0.35
CA ILE A 59 3.50 0.90 1.73
C ILE A 59 3.81 2.13 2.58
N MET A 60 3.09 2.28 3.66
CA MET A 60 3.21 3.38 4.61
C MET A 60 3.67 2.86 5.97
N ALA A 61 4.58 3.60 6.60
CA ALA A 61 4.75 3.53 8.05
C ALA A 61 3.48 4.05 8.72
N ARG A 62 3.03 3.39 9.77
CA ARG A 62 1.86 3.85 10.53
C ARG A 62 2.26 5.05 11.39
N PRO A 63 1.39 6.07 11.57
CA PRO A 63 1.67 7.20 12.45
C PRO A 63 2.25 6.79 13.81
N GLU A 64 1.76 5.70 14.38
CA GLU A 64 2.16 5.20 15.69
C GLU A 64 3.61 4.67 15.75
N ASP A 65 4.15 4.25 14.60
CA ASP A 65 5.50 3.71 14.44
C ASP A 65 6.54 4.75 13.99
N ILE A 66 6.10 5.94 13.58
CA ILE A 66 6.97 7.04 13.12
C ILE A 66 7.56 7.78 14.32
N ASP A 67 8.83 8.16 14.20
CA ASP A 67 9.56 8.94 15.20
C ASP A 67 8.83 10.27 15.53
N GLU A 68 8.75 10.62 16.81
CA GLU A 68 8.00 11.78 17.28
C GLU A 68 8.60 13.10 16.75
N ASP A 69 9.91 13.17 16.56
CA ASP A 69 10.58 14.34 15.98
C ASP A 69 10.22 14.50 14.50
N VAL A 70 10.06 13.38 13.78
CA VAL A 70 9.59 13.38 12.39
C VAL A 70 8.13 13.85 12.33
N LEU A 71 7.25 13.34 13.20
CA LEU A 71 5.86 13.80 13.25
C LEU A 71 5.74 15.28 13.64
N ALA A 72 6.56 15.74 14.59
CA ALA A 72 6.59 17.14 15.01
C ALA A 72 7.08 18.10 13.92
N SER A 73 7.78 17.58 12.90
CA SER A 73 8.21 18.36 11.73
C SER A 73 7.11 18.55 10.68
N LEU A 74 5.99 17.83 10.80
CA LEU A 74 4.87 17.93 9.86
C LEU A 74 4.05 19.19 10.10
N GLU A 75 3.62 19.81 9.01
CA GLU A 75 2.71 20.94 9.07
C GLU A 75 1.33 20.46 9.52
N ASP A 76 0.69 21.20 10.42
CA ASP A 76 -0.70 21.00 10.87
C ASP A 76 -1.04 19.56 11.31
N TRP A 77 -0.23 18.97 12.19
CA TRP A 77 -0.46 17.61 12.71
C TRP A 77 -1.87 17.46 13.33
N PRO A 78 -2.74 16.60 12.77
CA PRO A 78 -4.13 16.52 13.19
C PRO A 78 -4.34 15.63 14.40
N ALA A 79 -5.43 15.88 15.14
CA ALA A 79 -5.81 15.06 16.29
C ALA A 79 -6.56 13.77 15.92
N ASP A 80 -7.20 13.76 14.74
CA ASP A 80 -7.91 12.59 14.23
C ASP A 80 -6.96 11.64 13.49
N ARG A 81 -7.21 10.34 13.62
CA ARG A 81 -6.34 9.30 13.07
C ARG A 81 -6.38 9.24 11.55
N GLU A 82 -7.56 9.35 10.93
CA GLU A 82 -7.67 9.29 9.46
C GLU A 82 -7.00 10.51 8.84
N ALA A 83 -7.19 11.68 9.45
CA ALA A 83 -6.48 12.89 9.08
C ALA A 83 -4.94 12.74 9.28
N ALA A 84 -4.50 12.08 10.35
CA ALA A 84 -3.08 11.85 10.61
C ALA A 84 -2.45 10.93 9.55
N VAL A 85 -3.14 9.84 9.20
CA VAL A 85 -2.74 8.95 8.11
C VAL A 85 -2.65 9.71 6.79
N LEU A 86 -3.65 10.54 6.47
CA LEU A 86 -3.65 11.37 5.26
C LEU A 86 -2.49 12.37 5.26
N SER A 87 -2.17 12.96 6.42
CA SER A 87 -1.05 13.89 6.59
C SER A 87 0.30 13.19 6.35
N VAL A 88 0.50 12.02 6.96
CA VAL A 88 1.69 11.17 6.71
C VAL A 88 1.79 10.81 5.22
N TYR A 89 0.68 10.39 4.60
CA TYR A 89 0.66 10.07 3.17
C TYR A 89 1.09 11.25 2.30
N ARG A 90 0.53 12.43 2.53
CA ARG A 90 0.80 13.60 1.68
C ARG A 90 2.16 14.23 1.89
N GLN A 91 2.62 14.31 3.15
CA GLN A 91 3.84 15.04 3.50
C GLN A 91 5.07 14.14 3.50
N LEU A 92 4.94 12.91 3.98
CA LEU A 92 6.06 11.97 4.04
C LEU A 92 6.07 11.04 2.85
N GLY A 93 4.90 10.68 2.29
CA GLY A 93 4.76 9.70 1.22
C GLY A 93 5.06 8.27 1.66
N GLY A 94 4.87 7.33 0.76
CA GLY A 94 5.12 5.90 1.01
C GLY A 94 6.24 5.32 0.18
N ILE A 95 6.25 4.00 0.14
CA ILE A 95 7.14 3.19 -0.70
C ILE A 95 6.25 2.60 -1.80
N PRO A 96 6.35 3.11 -3.04
CA PRO A 96 5.51 2.63 -4.13
C PRO A 96 5.84 1.18 -4.47
N PHE A 97 4.81 0.40 -4.77
CA PHE A 97 4.96 -0.95 -5.30
C PHE A 97 3.83 -1.26 -6.28
N ASN A 98 4.10 -2.16 -7.23
CA ASN A 98 3.06 -2.64 -8.13
C ASN A 98 2.31 -3.79 -7.47
N VAL A 99 1.07 -3.53 -7.03
CA VAL A 99 0.21 -4.53 -6.38
C VAL A 99 -0.16 -5.70 -7.28
N ASP A 100 -0.21 -5.52 -8.60
CA ASP A 100 -0.46 -6.59 -9.56
C ASP A 100 0.79 -7.48 -9.76
N ALA A 101 2.01 -6.93 -9.59
CA ALA A 101 3.26 -7.68 -9.76
C ALA A 101 3.57 -8.65 -8.61
N VAL A 102 3.02 -8.41 -7.41
CA VAL A 102 3.25 -9.25 -6.23
C VAL A 102 2.23 -10.40 -6.13
N GLN A 103 1.40 -10.59 -7.16
CA GLN A 103 0.53 -11.77 -7.25
C GLN A 103 1.38 -13.02 -7.50
N PRO A 104 1.10 -14.16 -6.84
CA PRO A 104 1.82 -15.40 -7.08
C PRO A 104 1.83 -15.72 -8.58
N PRO A 105 2.98 -16.09 -9.17
CA PRO A 105 3.04 -16.40 -10.59
C PRO A 105 2.16 -17.62 -10.85
N LYS A 106 1.06 -17.38 -11.58
CA LYS A 106 0.10 -18.33 -12.18
C LYS A 106 -1.15 -18.67 -11.35
N SER A 107 -2.12 -17.76 -11.40
CA SER A 107 -3.56 -18.08 -11.51
C SER A 107 -4.18 -17.62 -12.84
N SER A 108 -3.37 -17.19 -13.82
CA SER A 108 -3.84 -16.59 -15.10
C SER A 108 -4.19 -17.59 -16.21
N CYS A 109 -4.45 -18.86 -15.88
CA CYS A 109 -5.19 -19.76 -16.77
C CYS A 109 -6.45 -20.25 -16.05
N GLY A 110 -7.49 -19.41 -16.03
CA GLY A 110 -8.87 -19.87 -15.80
C GLY A 110 -9.69 -19.18 -14.71
N MET A 111 -9.12 -18.29 -13.89
CA MET A 111 -9.89 -17.59 -12.84
C MET A 111 -10.05 -16.07 -13.03
N SER A 112 -9.34 -15.47 -13.99
CA SER A 112 -9.48 -14.03 -14.32
C SER A 112 -10.69 -13.70 -15.19
N SER A 113 -11.45 -14.70 -15.66
CA SER A 113 -12.63 -14.50 -16.51
C SER A 113 -13.94 -14.26 -15.74
N PHE A 114 -13.93 -14.31 -14.41
CA PHE A 114 -15.17 -14.23 -13.62
C PHE A 114 -15.40 -12.90 -12.90
N VAL A 115 -14.44 -11.97 -12.87
CA VAL A 115 -14.66 -10.64 -12.27
C VAL A 115 -13.80 -9.58 -12.98
N ALA A 116 -14.48 -8.57 -13.53
CA ALA A 116 -14.01 -7.27 -13.99
C ALA A 116 -13.92 -7.07 -15.52
N ASP A 117 -14.56 -5.98 -15.95
CA ASP A 117 -14.43 -5.37 -17.27
C ASP A 117 -12.99 -4.81 -17.47
N SER A 118 -12.14 -4.84 -16.44
CA SER A 118 -10.78 -4.34 -16.43
C SER A 118 -9.86 -4.89 -17.54
N ALA A 119 -9.02 -4.03 -18.12
CA ALA A 119 -7.99 -4.40 -19.09
C ALA A 119 -6.60 -4.41 -18.43
N ILE A 120 -5.79 -5.44 -18.66
CA ILE A 120 -4.39 -5.45 -18.19
C ILE A 120 -3.51 -4.94 -19.34
N LYS A 121 -2.74 -3.87 -19.10
CA LYS A 121 -1.75 -3.36 -20.06
C LYS A 121 -0.36 -3.40 -19.45
N GLN A 122 0.66 -3.51 -20.31
CA GLN A 122 2.05 -3.39 -19.89
C GLN A 122 2.45 -1.91 -19.90
N SER A 123 2.68 -1.32 -18.74
CA SER A 123 3.33 -0.01 -18.60
C SER A 123 4.76 -0.24 -18.11
N SER A 124 5.77 0.33 -18.80
CA SER A 124 7.19 0.24 -18.43
C SER A 124 7.75 -1.17 -18.15
N GLY A 125 7.15 -2.22 -18.73
CA GLY A 125 7.54 -3.62 -18.53
C GLY A 125 6.86 -4.32 -17.36
N MET A 126 5.95 -3.65 -16.66
CA MET A 126 5.15 -4.19 -15.57
C MET A 126 3.67 -4.28 -15.97
N GLU A 127 3.00 -5.36 -15.58
CA GLU A 127 1.56 -5.51 -15.80
C GLU A 127 0.79 -4.63 -14.81
N VAL A 128 -0.11 -3.80 -15.31
CA VAL A 128 -0.99 -2.94 -14.51
C VAL A 128 -2.43 -3.13 -14.97
N ARG A 129 -3.34 -3.29 -14.01
CA ARG A 129 -4.77 -3.37 -14.27
C ARG A 129 -5.39 -2.00 -14.45
N HIS A 130 -6.19 -1.87 -15.50
CA HIS A 130 -6.96 -0.68 -15.82
C HIS A 130 -8.45 -0.92 -15.61
N PHE A 131 -9.16 0.10 -15.11
CA PHE A 131 -10.58 0.07 -14.76
C PHE A 131 -11.36 1.12 -15.54
N ARG A 132 -12.65 0.87 -15.76
CA ARG A 132 -13.52 1.74 -16.55
C ARG A 132 -13.84 3.03 -15.79
N ASP A 133 -14.08 2.90 -14.49
CA ASP A 133 -14.42 3.99 -13.61
C ASP A 133 -13.80 3.81 -12.21
N GLN A 134 -13.88 4.88 -11.42
CA GLN A 134 -13.32 4.92 -10.08
C GLN A 134 -14.04 3.96 -9.11
N GLU A 135 -15.32 3.67 -9.32
CA GLU A 135 -16.09 2.76 -8.47
C GLU A 135 -15.66 1.31 -8.68
N GLU A 136 -15.44 0.90 -9.92
CA GLU A 136 -14.90 -0.41 -10.28
C GLU A 136 -13.53 -0.65 -9.63
N ALA A 137 -12.62 0.33 -9.74
CA ALA A 137 -11.30 0.25 -9.11
C ALA A 137 -11.39 0.14 -7.58
N ARG A 138 -12.24 0.95 -6.94
CA ARG A 138 -12.45 0.92 -5.48
C ARG A 138 -13.01 -0.42 -5.01
N ARG A 139 -13.97 -0.97 -5.75
CA ARG A 139 -14.52 -2.29 -5.45
C ARG A 139 -13.44 -3.37 -5.57
N PHE A 140 -12.60 -3.30 -6.59
CA PHE A 140 -11.51 -4.25 -6.77
C PHE A 140 -10.47 -4.18 -5.65
N ILE A 141 -10.14 -2.97 -5.16
CA ILE A 141 -9.27 -2.80 -3.99
C ILE A 141 -9.84 -3.55 -2.78
N LYS A 142 -11.14 -3.33 -2.48
CA LYS A 142 -11.83 -3.91 -1.33
C LYS A 142 -11.96 -5.44 -1.42
N ASP A 143 -12.29 -5.93 -2.60
CA ASP A 143 -12.57 -7.36 -2.82
C ASP A 143 -11.27 -8.19 -3.00
N PHE A 144 -10.21 -7.59 -3.55
CA PHE A 144 -9.00 -8.31 -3.95
C PHE A 144 -7.73 -7.77 -3.29
N TYR A 145 -7.31 -6.53 -3.58
CA TYR A 145 -5.98 -6.07 -3.18
C TYR A 145 -5.78 -6.07 -1.66
N ALA A 146 -6.79 -5.68 -0.89
CA ALA A 146 -6.75 -5.75 0.58
C ALA A 146 -6.62 -7.19 1.10
N VAL A 147 -7.24 -8.16 0.44
CA VAL A 147 -7.13 -9.57 0.83
C VAL A 147 -5.74 -10.11 0.49
N TYR A 148 -5.20 -9.74 -0.67
CA TYR A 148 -3.86 -10.16 -1.12
C TYR A 148 -2.72 -9.48 -0.38
N ALA A 149 -2.97 -8.41 0.37
CA ALA A 149 -1.93 -7.72 1.11
C ALA A 149 -1.25 -8.58 2.19
N TYR A 150 -1.87 -9.67 2.65
CA TYR A 150 -1.17 -10.68 3.45
C TYR A 150 -0.03 -11.38 2.68
N VAL A 151 -0.19 -11.62 1.37
CA VAL A 151 0.85 -12.17 0.50
C VAL A 151 2.01 -11.19 0.37
N LEU A 152 1.72 -9.88 0.33
CA LEU A 152 2.75 -8.83 0.28
C LEU A 152 3.73 -8.93 1.46
N ALA A 153 3.26 -9.32 2.65
CA ALA A 153 4.13 -9.52 3.82
C ALA A 153 5.31 -10.46 3.52
N GLY A 154 5.10 -11.48 2.68
CA GLY A 154 6.16 -12.41 2.24
C GLY A 154 7.15 -11.83 1.23
N PHE A 155 6.81 -10.74 0.55
CA PHE A 155 7.64 -10.04 -0.43
C PHE A 155 8.18 -8.69 0.10
N MET A 156 7.86 -8.32 1.35
CA MET A 156 8.25 -7.04 1.92
C MET A 156 9.75 -6.79 1.83
N ASP A 157 10.58 -7.81 2.07
CA ASP A 157 12.03 -7.64 1.98
C ASP A 157 12.49 -7.28 0.55
N GLU A 158 11.86 -7.84 -0.47
CA GLU A 158 12.16 -7.53 -1.87
C GLU A 158 11.67 -6.12 -2.23
N ILE A 159 10.42 -5.79 -1.87
CA ILE A 159 9.85 -4.46 -2.11
C ILE A 159 10.69 -3.39 -1.43
N LEU A 160 11.08 -3.59 -0.15
CA LEU A 160 11.89 -2.63 0.59
C LEU A 160 13.33 -2.56 0.10
N SER A 161 13.85 -3.58 -0.58
CA SER A 161 15.19 -3.56 -1.19
C SER A 161 15.22 -2.88 -2.56
N SER A 162 14.06 -2.65 -3.17
CA SER A 162 13.96 -2.02 -4.48
C SER A 162 14.42 -0.55 -4.43
N THR A 163 15.09 -0.13 -5.50
CA THR A 163 15.55 1.25 -5.65
C THR A 163 14.38 2.17 -5.93
N LEU A 164 14.28 3.25 -5.16
CA LEU A 164 13.25 4.28 -5.35
C LEU A 164 13.69 5.30 -6.40
N ALA A 165 12.73 5.88 -7.11
CA ALA A 165 12.99 6.94 -8.10
C ALA A 165 13.69 8.17 -7.48
N ALA A 166 13.39 8.47 -6.22
CA ALA A 166 14.03 9.54 -5.44
C ALA A 166 15.46 9.20 -4.96
N GLY A 167 15.96 8.00 -5.25
CA GLY A 167 17.22 7.48 -4.74
C GLY A 167 17.06 6.70 -3.43
N GLY A 168 18.04 5.83 -3.12
CA GLY A 168 17.98 4.92 -1.98
C GLY A 168 16.97 3.78 -2.17
N THR A 169 16.69 3.05 -1.08
CA THR A 169 15.74 1.93 -1.04
C THR A 169 14.53 2.22 -0.15
N GLY A 170 13.49 1.40 -0.25
CA GLY A 170 12.37 1.43 0.71
C GLY A 170 12.84 1.28 2.16
N ARG A 171 13.87 0.46 2.40
CA ARG A 171 14.52 0.37 3.72
C ARG A 171 15.16 1.69 4.15
N ASP A 172 15.91 2.36 3.27
CA ASP A 172 16.54 3.63 3.64
C ASP A 172 15.49 4.68 4.04
N ARG A 173 14.35 4.69 3.33
CA ARG A 173 13.21 5.55 3.64
C ARG A 173 12.59 5.22 4.99
N LEU A 174 12.25 3.95 5.26
CA LEU A 174 11.72 3.55 6.56
C LEU A 174 12.69 3.82 7.71
N ARG A 175 14.01 3.69 7.46
CA ARG A 175 15.02 4.02 8.46
C ARG A 175 14.97 5.50 8.85
N CYS A 176 14.64 6.42 7.95
CA CYS A 176 14.52 7.83 8.33
C CYS A 176 13.20 8.16 9.05
N LEU A 177 12.22 7.24 9.05
CA LEU A 177 10.88 7.48 9.56
C LEU A 177 10.61 6.77 10.89
N LEU A 178 11.04 5.51 11.02
CA LEU A 178 10.65 4.67 12.15
C LEU A 178 11.40 5.01 13.43
N LYS A 179 10.69 4.90 14.56
CA LYS A 179 11.27 4.94 15.91
C LYS A 179 12.44 3.97 16.02
N ASP A 180 13.49 4.38 16.74
CA ASP A 180 14.67 3.58 17.07
C ASP A 180 15.57 3.20 15.88
N SER A 181 15.43 3.87 14.74
CA SER A 181 16.33 3.73 13.58
C SER A 181 17.81 4.06 13.88
N TYR A 182 18.09 4.63 15.06
CA TYR A 182 19.42 4.93 15.59
C TYR A 182 19.87 4.03 16.76
N ALA A 183 19.08 3.06 17.22
CA ALA A 183 19.40 2.21 18.38
C ALA A 183 20.53 1.17 18.14
N SER A 184 21.28 1.27 17.05
CA SER A 184 22.49 0.47 16.78
C SER A 184 23.77 1.31 16.72
N ARG A 185 23.75 2.53 17.28
CA ARG A 185 24.96 3.32 17.55
C ARG A 185 25.27 3.31 19.05
N GLU A 186 25.57 2.14 19.60
CA GLU A 186 26.37 1.99 20.83
C GLU A 186 27.61 1.15 20.54
#